data_AF-A0A2V3ZQ75-F1
#
_entry.id   AF-A0A2V3ZQ75-F1
#
_cell.length_a   1.000
_cell.length_b   1.000
_cell.length_c   1.000
_cell.angle_alpha   90.00
_cell.angle_beta   90.00
_cell.angle_gamma   90.00
#
_symmetry.space_group_name_H-M   'P 1'
#
loop_
_entity.id
_entity.type
_entity.pdbx_description
1 polymer ?
#
loop_
_entity_poly.entity_id
_entity_poly.type
_entity_poly.pdbx_seq_one_letter_code
_entity_poly.pdbx_strand_id
1 'polypeptide(L)'
;MFDIGFVELLICGVIALLVLGPERLPTAARAAGRWIGGARRMVSQFSSELDRQLKAEELREELRKAGDVGLDDVQKSVRGALDEAKKYEHMILSDDEKPAQRSAPATRRVAEPAEPEIKHNEDSQKHQDSPPDNRS
;
A
#
# COMPACT_ATOMS: atom_id res chain seq x y z
N MET A 1 -5.06 -2.44 21.50
CA MET A 1 -4.23 -3.41 20.77
C MET A 1 -4.94 -3.95 19.51
N PHE A 2 -5.64 -3.09 18.77
CA PHE A 2 -6.28 -3.45 17.50
C PHE A 2 -5.60 -2.67 16.37
N ASP A 3 -4.36 -3.03 16.10
CA ASP A 3 -3.63 -2.56 14.92
C ASP A 3 -4.15 -3.33 13.70
N ILE A 4 -5.38 -3.03 13.28
CA ILE A 4 -5.92 -3.52 12.00
C ILE A 4 -5.42 -2.56 10.92
N GLY A 5 -4.24 -2.87 10.40
CA GLY A 5 -3.72 -2.28 9.19
C GLY A 5 -4.28 -2.97 7.95
N PHE A 6 -3.96 -2.41 6.78
CA PHE A 6 -4.33 -3.01 5.50
C PHE A 6 -3.73 -4.41 5.33
N VAL A 7 -2.51 -4.61 5.84
CA VAL A 7 -1.80 -5.90 5.76
C VAL A 7 -2.50 -6.96 6.64
N GLU A 8 -2.88 -6.62 7.86
CA GLU A 8 -3.62 -7.51 8.76
C GLU A 8 -4.98 -7.89 8.18
N LEU A 9 -5.68 -6.93 7.56
CA LEU A 9 -6.94 -7.20 6.85
C LEU A 9 -6.72 -8.19 5.71
N LEU A 10 -5.63 -8.05 4.94
CA LEU A 10 -5.28 -8.94 3.84
C LEU A 10 -5.00 -10.35 4.36
N ILE A 11 -4.18 -10.49 5.40
CA ILE A 11 -3.90 -11.77 6.05
C ILE A 11 -5.18 -12.43 6.57
N CYS A 12 -6.02 -11.66 7.26
CA CYS A 12 -7.31 -12.14 7.77
C CYS A 12 -8.24 -12.57 6.62
N GLY A 13 -8.24 -11.83 5.52
CA GLY A 13 -8.95 -12.19 4.29
C GLY A 13 -8.48 -13.51 3.69
N VAL A 14 -7.17 -13.74 3.58
CA VAL A 14 -6.60 -15.01 3.11
C VAL A 14 -7.01 -16.17 4.03
N ILE A 15 -6.91 -15.99 5.34
CA ILE A 15 -7.33 -17.02 6.32
C ILE A 15 -8.83 -17.30 6.18
N ALA A 16 -9.66 -16.27 6.07
CA ALA A 16 -11.09 -16.42 5.86
C ALA A 16 -11.41 -17.16 4.55
N LEU A 17 -10.68 -16.89 3.47
CA LEU A 17 -10.81 -17.61 2.21
C LEU A 17 -10.44 -19.10 2.35
N LEU A 18 -9.44 -19.42 3.17
CA LEU A 18 -9.01 -20.80 3.41
C LEU A 18 -10.01 -21.58 4.27
N VAL A 19 -10.51 -20.96 5.35
CA VAL A 19 -11.39 -21.61 6.34
C VAL A 19 -12.82 -21.73 5.82
N LEU A 20 -13.37 -20.62 5.31
CA LEU A 20 -14.75 -20.54 4.88
C LEU A 20 -14.90 -20.91 3.40
N GLY A 21 -13.84 -20.70 2.60
CA GLY A 21 -13.85 -20.89 1.16
C GLY A 21 -14.20 -19.60 0.40
N PRO A 22 -13.65 -19.41 -0.82
CA PRO A 22 -13.87 -18.21 -1.63
C PRO A 22 -15.33 -17.97 -2.01
N GLU A 23 -16.12 -19.03 -2.12
CA GLU A 23 -17.54 -18.92 -2.50
C GLU A 23 -18.44 -18.51 -1.33
N ARG A 24 -18.04 -18.81 -0.09
CA ARG A 24 -18.89 -18.66 1.10
C ARG A 24 -18.59 -17.36 1.86
N LEU A 25 -17.35 -16.87 1.81
CA LEU A 25 -16.94 -15.58 2.36
C LEU A 25 -17.80 -14.39 1.88
N PRO A 26 -18.04 -14.18 0.56
CA PRO A 26 -18.86 -13.05 0.10
C PRO A 26 -20.30 -13.14 0.62
N THR A 27 -20.85 -14.34 0.78
CA THR A 27 -22.19 -14.55 1.34
C THR A 27 -22.23 -14.19 2.83
N ALA A 28 -21.23 -14.60 3.60
CA ALA A 28 -21.11 -14.25 5.02
C ALA A 28 -20.91 -12.74 5.23
N ALA A 29 -20.05 -12.11 4.44
CA ALA A 29 -19.83 -10.66 4.49
C ALA A 29 -21.11 -9.88 4.16
N ARG A 30 -21.90 -10.33 3.18
CA ARG A 30 -23.22 -9.74 2.87
C ARG A 30 -24.21 -9.92 4.02
N ALA A 31 -24.26 -11.09 4.65
CA ALA A 31 -25.14 -11.35 5.78
C ALA A 31 -24.78 -10.46 6.98
N ALA A 32 -23.50 -10.44 7.37
CA ALA A 32 -22.99 -9.58 8.43
C ALA A 32 -23.22 -8.09 8.12
N GLY A 33 -22.96 -7.66 6.88
CA GLY A 33 -23.20 -6.30 6.44
C GLY A 33 -24.67 -5.89 6.53
N ARG A 34 -25.61 -6.80 6.25
CA ARG A 34 -27.04 -6.53 6.37
C ARG A 34 -27.48 -6.37 7.82
N TRP A 35 -26.90 -7.15 8.73
CA TRP A 35 -27.15 -7.04 10.17
C TRP A 35 -26.56 -5.75 10.76
N ILE A 36 -25.28 -5.49 10.48
CA ILE A 36 -24.57 -4.29 10.93
C ILE A 36 -25.22 -3.03 10.34
N GLY A 37 -25.59 -3.05 9.05
CA GLY A 37 -26.26 -1.94 8.39
C GLY A 37 -27.64 -1.65 8.97
N GLY A 38 -28.41 -2.70 9.31
CA GLY A 38 -29.69 -2.57 10.00
C GLY A 38 -29.53 -1.95 11.39
N ALA A 39 -28.60 -2.44 12.19
CA ALA A 39 -28.30 -1.91 13.52
C ALA A 39 -27.82 -0.44 13.46
N ARG A 40 -26.89 -0.12 12.55
CA ARG A 40 -26.39 1.25 12.30
C ARG A 40 -27.56 2.20 12.00
N ARG A 41 -28.50 1.77 11.16
CA ARG A 41 -29.66 2.58 10.78
C ARG A 41 -30.61 2.81 11.95
N MET A 42 -30.89 1.78 12.73
CA MET A 42 -31.72 1.89 13.94
C MET A 42 -31.11 2.84 14.97
N VAL A 43 -29.79 2.73 15.22
CA VAL A 43 -29.06 3.68 16.07
C VAL A 43 -29.16 5.11 15.51
N SER A 44 -28.98 5.29 14.20
CA SER A 44 -29.08 6.63 13.59
C SER A 44 -30.46 7.27 13.75
N GLN A 45 -31.53 6.47 13.70
CA GLN A 45 -32.90 6.92 13.88
C GLN A 45 -33.14 7.33 15.34
N PHE A 46 -32.74 6.50 16.30
CA PHE A 46 -32.84 6.84 17.73
C PHE A 46 -32.00 8.06 18.10
N SER A 47 -30.76 8.17 17.63
CA SER A 47 -29.94 9.37 17.82
C SER A 47 -30.63 10.60 17.23
N SER A 48 -31.24 10.50 16.05
CA SER A 48 -31.91 11.63 15.40
C SER A 48 -33.21 12.07 16.08
N GLU A 49 -33.90 11.15 16.76
CA GLU A 49 -35.11 11.44 17.55
C GLU A 49 -34.77 11.98 18.94
N LEU A 50 -33.71 11.45 19.58
CA LEU A 50 -33.16 11.94 20.84
C LEU A 50 -32.58 13.36 20.68
N ASP A 51 -31.83 13.63 19.60
CA ASP A 51 -31.29 14.96 19.25
C ASP A 51 -32.40 16.02 19.14
N ARG A 52 -33.62 15.61 18.78
CA ARG A 52 -34.77 16.51 18.58
C ARG A 52 -35.55 16.79 19.86
N GLN A 53 -35.37 16.03 20.94
CA GLN A 53 -36.23 16.11 22.14
C GLN A 53 -35.47 16.25 23.47
N LEU A 54 -34.20 15.86 23.57
CA LEU A 54 -33.38 15.99 24.79
C LEU A 54 -31.95 16.43 24.46
N LYS A 55 -31.34 17.19 25.37
CA LYS A 55 -29.98 17.74 25.31
C LYS A 55 -28.92 16.73 24.82
N ALA A 56 -28.73 16.65 23.51
CA ALA A 56 -27.72 15.83 22.88
C ALA A 56 -26.31 16.17 23.32
N GLU A 57 -26.08 17.40 23.78
CA GLU A 57 -24.76 17.89 24.19
C GLU A 57 -24.20 17.10 25.37
N GLU A 58 -25.00 16.80 26.40
CA GLU A 58 -24.53 16.07 27.60
C GLU A 58 -24.14 14.62 27.28
N LEU A 59 -24.98 13.89 26.53
CA LEU A 59 -24.73 12.49 26.21
C LEU A 59 -23.63 12.32 25.15
N ARG A 60 -23.53 13.27 24.21
CA ARG A 60 -22.47 13.31 23.20
C ARG A 60 -21.13 13.66 23.83
N GLU A 61 -21.11 14.50 24.87
CA GLU A 61 -19.91 14.81 25.64
C GLU A 61 -19.45 13.62 26.49
N GLU A 62 -20.37 12.86 27.09
CA GLU A 62 -20.04 11.64 27.84
C GLU A 62 -19.51 10.52 26.92
N LEU A 63 -20.14 10.33 25.75
CA LEU A 63 -19.64 9.40 24.72
C LEU A 63 -18.30 9.85 24.12
N ARG A 64 -18.11 11.16 23.91
CA ARG A 64 -16.85 11.72 23.41
C ARG A 64 -15.74 11.56 24.43
N LYS A 65 -16.02 11.78 25.72
CA LYS A 65 -15.08 11.57 26.82
C LYS A 65 -14.73 10.09 26.98
N ALA A 66 -15.69 9.18 26.84
CA ALA A 66 -15.42 7.74 26.85
C ALA A 66 -14.59 7.29 25.63
N GLY A 67 -14.81 7.91 24.46
CA GLY A 67 -14.01 7.68 23.26
C GLY A 67 -12.57 8.21 23.38
N ASP A 68 -12.40 9.45 23.84
CA ASP A 68 -11.08 10.10 24.00
C ASP A 68 -10.16 9.31 24.92
N VAL A 69 -10.69 8.80 26.04
CA VAL A 69 -9.91 7.99 26.99
C VAL A 69 -9.32 6.74 26.33
N GLY A 70 -10.03 6.09 25.41
CA GLY A 70 -9.51 4.95 24.66
C GLY A 70 -8.62 5.33 23.47
N LEU A 71 -8.85 6.50 22.87
CA LEU A 71 -8.12 7.00 21.70
C LEU A 71 -6.71 7.47 22.06
N ASP A 72 -6.52 8.13 23.21
CA ASP A 72 -5.20 8.59 23.68
C ASP A 72 -4.21 7.44 23.91
N ASP A 73 -4.66 6.34 24.51
CA ASP A 73 -3.84 5.15 24.75
C ASP A 73 -3.47 4.42 23.46
N VAL A 74 -4.40 4.39 22.49
CA VAL A 74 -4.14 3.88 21.15
C VAL A 74 -3.14 4.77 20.42
N GLN A 75 -3.31 6.09 20.47
CA GLN A 75 -2.41 7.04 19.81
C GLN A 75 -0.97 6.95 20.35
N LYS A 76 -0.80 6.78 21.67
CA LYS A 76 0.51 6.56 22.28
C LYS A 76 1.15 5.25 21.85
N SER A 77 0.37 4.17 21.81
CA SER A 77 0.85 2.85 21.37
C SER A 77 1.29 2.86 19.90
N VAL A 78 0.50 3.51 19.04
CA VAL A 78 0.81 3.67 17.60
C VAL A 78 2.04 4.55 17.39
N ARG A 79 2.17 5.67 18.13
CA ARG A 79 3.39 6.50 18.06
C ARG A 79 4.64 5.74 18.47
N GLY A 80 4.57 4.95 19.54
CA GLY A 80 5.68 4.11 19.99
C GLY A 80 6.07 3.04 18.96
N ALA A 81 5.09 2.37 18.35
CA ALA A 81 5.34 1.40 17.29
C ALA A 81 5.93 2.05 16.02
N LEU A 82 5.47 3.26 15.67
CA LEU A 82 5.97 4.00 14.51
C LEU A 82 7.40 4.51 14.71
N ASP A 83 7.74 5.01 15.89
CA ASP A 83 9.12 5.42 16.22
C ASP A 83 10.08 4.22 16.20
N GLU A 84 9.65 3.06 16.69
CA GLU A 84 10.43 1.83 16.65
C GLU A 84 10.60 1.33 15.20
N ALA A 85 9.56 1.36 14.37
CA ALA A 85 9.65 1.04 12.95
C ALA A 85 10.61 1.97 12.18
N LYS A 86 10.58 3.27 12.47
CA LYS A 86 11.47 4.28 11.87
C LYS A 86 12.95 4.03 12.17
N LYS A 87 13.24 3.37 13.29
CA LYS A 87 14.58 2.95 13.71
C LYS A 87 15.15 1.84 12.82
N TYR A 88 14.29 0.97 12.30
CA TYR A 88 14.68 -0.08 11.34
C TYR A 88 14.63 0.40 9.89
N GLU A 89 13.84 1.44 9.58
CA GLU A 89 13.76 2.05 8.24
C GLU A 89 15.13 2.55 7.74
N HIS A 90 15.97 3.11 8.62
CA HIS A 90 17.32 3.56 8.28
C HIS A 90 18.31 2.40 7.99
N MET A 91 17.97 1.15 8.34
CA MET A 91 18.75 -0.04 7.97
C MET A 91 18.31 -0.66 6.64
N ILE A 92 17.12 -0.31 6.14
CA ILE A 92 16.56 -0.89 4.89
C ILE A 92 16.91 -0.03 3.66
N LEU A 93 17.20 1.27 3.83
CA LEU A 93 17.47 2.22 2.73
C LEU A 93 18.95 2.59 2.55
N SER A 94 19.89 1.82 3.12
CA SER A 94 21.33 2.03 2.86
C SER A 94 21.87 0.94 1.93
N ASP A 95 22.35 1.39 0.76
CA ASP A 95 23.11 0.69 -0.27
C ASP A 95 22.36 -0.18 -1.30
N ASP A 96 21.58 0.48 -2.16
CA ASP A 96 21.47 0.09 -3.57
C ASP A 96 21.70 1.34 -4.46
N GLU A 97 22.91 1.90 -4.41
CA GLU A 97 23.43 2.77 -5.46
C GLU A 97 24.96 2.62 -5.54
N LYS A 98 25.45 1.84 -6.53
CA LYS A 98 26.51 2.22 -7.49
C LYS A 98 27.11 1.01 -8.23
N PRO A 99 26.69 0.71 -9.48
CA PRO A 99 27.44 -0.18 -10.35
C PRO A 99 28.46 0.65 -11.13
N ALA A 100 29.65 0.85 -10.59
CA ALA A 100 30.78 1.37 -11.36
C ALA A 100 32.12 0.79 -10.89
N GLN A 101 32.68 -0.02 -11.79
CA GLN A 101 34.12 -0.27 -11.96
C GLN A 101 34.86 -1.02 -10.85
N ARG A 102 35.00 -2.33 -11.07
CA ARG A 102 36.25 -3.03 -10.76
C ARG A 102 36.79 -3.66 -12.04
N SER A 103 37.74 -2.96 -12.64
CA SER A 103 38.58 -3.41 -13.75
C SER A 103 39.27 -4.72 -13.35
N ALA A 104 38.97 -5.81 -14.05
CA ALA A 104 39.78 -7.02 -13.98
C ALA A 104 41.04 -6.85 -14.84
N PRO A 105 42.22 -7.27 -14.37
CA PRO A 105 43.49 -7.02 -15.03
C PRO A 105 43.62 -7.87 -16.30
N ALA A 106 44.09 -7.24 -17.37
CA ALA A 106 44.49 -7.94 -18.58
C ALA A 106 45.75 -8.77 -18.29
N THR A 107 45.68 -10.10 -18.35
CA THR A 107 46.81 -10.89 -18.85
C THR A 107 46.35 -12.19 -19.50
N ARG A 108 46.85 -12.36 -20.73
CA ARG A 108 47.01 -13.60 -21.50
C ARG A 108 45.83 -14.10 -22.32
N ARG A 109 45.67 -13.43 -23.47
CA ARG A 109 45.25 -14.00 -24.75
C ARG A 109 46.06 -15.29 -25.04
N VAL A 110 45.36 -16.41 -25.20
CA VAL A 110 45.73 -17.48 -26.14
C VAL A 110 44.53 -17.61 -27.07
N ALA A 111 44.72 -17.22 -28.33
CA ALA A 111 43.82 -17.50 -29.44
C ALA A 111 43.78 -19.02 -29.67
N GLU A 112 42.69 -19.62 -30.15
CA GLU A 112 42.40 -19.81 -31.59
C GLU A 112 41.43 -21.02 -31.73
N PRO A 113 40.64 -21.22 -32.80
CA PRO A 113 39.98 -20.30 -33.74
C PRO A 113 38.45 -20.52 -33.81
N ALA A 114 37.70 -19.47 -34.14
CA ALA A 114 36.40 -19.60 -34.80
C ALA A 114 36.43 -18.68 -36.03
N GLU A 115 36.73 -19.27 -37.18
CA GLU A 115 36.67 -18.68 -38.52
C GLU A 115 35.22 -18.66 -39.05
N PRO A 116 34.90 -17.84 -40.07
CA PRO A 116 35.30 -16.45 -40.31
C PRO A 116 34.06 -15.53 -40.49
N GLU A 117 34.36 -14.22 -40.55
CA GLU A 117 33.68 -13.12 -41.26
C GLU A 117 32.30 -13.38 -41.90
N ILE A 118 31.30 -12.51 -41.75
CA ILE A 118 31.25 -11.17 -42.37
C ILE A 118 30.44 -10.19 -41.49
N LYS A 119 31.01 -9.01 -41.24
CA LYS A 119 30.31 -7.82 -40.74
C LYS A 119 29.93 -6.94 -41.94
N HIS A 120 28.69 -6.48 -42.03
CA HIS A 120 28.35 -5.07 -42.30
C HIS A 120 26.82 -4.92 -42.22
N ASN A 121 26.27 -4.32 -41.17
CA ASN A 121 25.98 -2.88 -41.01
C ASN A 121 24.98 -2.34 -42.04
N GLU A 122 23.80 -1.97 -41.56
CA GLU A 122 23.15 -0.66 -41.73
C GLU A 122 22.14 -0.53 -40.58
N ASP A 123 22.48 0.22 -39.54
CA ASP A 123 22.32 1.67 -39.42
C ASP A 123 20.91 2.07 -38.94
N SER A 124 20.92 2.80 -37.83
CA SER A 124 19.76 3.50 -37.27
C SER A 124 20.32 4.68 -36.50
N GLN A 125 20.76 5.70 -37.23
CA GLN A 125 21.02 7.02 -36.67
C GLN A 125 20.07 8.09 -37.22
N LYS A 126 19.10 8.41 -36.36
CA LYS A 126 18.51 9.72 -36.06
C LYS A 126 19.22 10.96 -36.69
N HIS A 127 18.45 11.75 -37.43
CA HIS A 127 18.59 13.21 -37.62
C HIS A 127 17.15 13.77 -37.65
N GLN A 128 16.73 14.71 -36.78
CA GLN A 128 16.94 16.17 -36.88
C GLN A 128 16.56 16.68 -38.29
N ASP A 129 15.76 17.71 -38.55
CA ASP A 129 15.18 18.82 -37.80
C ASP A 129 14.29 19.58 -38.83
N SER A 130 13.21 20.23 -38.36
CA SER A 130 12.49 21.37 -38.98
C SER A 130 11.74 21.26 -40.35
N PRO A 131 10.53 21.85 -40.50
CA PRO A 131 9.83 22.13 -41.77
C PRO A 131 10.35 23.46 -42.38
N PRO A 132 10.11 23.85 -43.66
CA PRO A 132 8.78 24.05 -44.25
C PRO A 132 8.66 23.89 -45.79
N ASP A 133 7.43 24.13 -46.29
CA ASP A 133 7.04 24.79 -47.55
C ASP A 133 7.67 24.36 -48.90
N ASN A 134 7.00 24.35 -50.04
CA ASN A 134 5.62 24.58 -50.50
C ASN A 134 5.68 24.21 -52.00
N ARG A 135 4.51 23.90 -52.56
CA ARG A 135 4.21 23.74 -53.98
C ARG A 135 4.74 24.86 -54.90
N SER A 136 4.98 24.41 -56.13
CA SER A 136 4.87 25.10 -57.43
C SER A 136 6.06 25.91 -57.92
#